data_AF-A0A1B6JR87-F1
#
_entry.id   AF-A0A1B6JR87-F1
#
_cell.length_a   1.000
_cell.length_b   1.000
_cell.length_c   1.000
_cell.angle_alpha   90.00
_cell.angle_beta   90.00
_cell.angle_gamma   90.00
#
_symmetry.space_group_name_H-M   'P 1'
#
loop_
_entity.id
_entity.type
_entity.pdbx_description
1 polymer ?
#
loop_
_entity_poly.entity_id
_entity_poly.type
_entity_poly.pdbx_seq_one_letter_code
_entity_poly.pdbx_strand_id
1 'polypeptide(L)'
;HPVDWRNNPCGVQHYQPFEHELDVHLDGITFPVSLDNVKLFEKRSGISVNVYSYDKKLVVYPLYITREEKDRHVDLLYVRDKNNSHYCLIKDLSRLVRSQ
;
A
#
# COMPACT_ATOMS: atom_id res chain seq x y z
N HIS A 1 -19.62 -14.71 -20.05
CA HIS A 1 -19.07 -15.98 -19.54
C HIS A 1 -18.93 -15.87 -18.02
N PRO A 2 -19.59 -16.71 -17.21
CA PRO A 2 -19.38 -16.72 -15.76
C PRO A 2 -17.99 -17.29 -15.47
N VAL A 3 -17.22 -16.56 -14.66
CA VAL A 3 -15.87 -16.99 -14.26
C VAL A 3 -16.01 -17.98 -13.10
N ASP A 4 -15.49 -19.19 -13.26
CA ASP A 4 -15.50 -20.23 -12.22
C ASP A 4 -14.53 -19.84 -11.09
N TRP A 5 -15.09 -19.51 -9.93
CA TRP A 5 -14.36 -18.92 -8.80
C TRP A 5 -13.45 -19.92 -8.06
N ARG A 6 -13.64 -21.23 -8.26
CA ARG A 6 -12.89 -22.28 -7.54
C ARG A 6 -11.42 -22.39 -7.95
N ASN A 7 -11.05 -21.89 -9.12
CA ASN A 7 -9.69 -21.94 -9.65
C ASN A 7 -9.00 -20.56 -9.69
N ASN A 8 -9.50 -19.58 -8.92
CA ASN A 8 -8.90 -18.26 -8.90
C ASN A 8 -7.82 -18.17 -7.78
N PRO A 9 -6.52 -18.16 -8.10
CA PRO A 9 -5.43 -18.10 -7.10
C PRO A 9 -5.42 -16.81 -6.26
N CYS A 10 -6.31 -15.87 -6.56
CA CYS A 10 -6.47 -14.59 -5.85
C CYS A 10 -7.81 -14.50 -5.08
N GLY A 11 -8.41 -15.63 -4.71
CA GLY A 11 -9.60 -15.63 -3.86
C GLY A 11 -9.34 -14.97 -2.51
N VAL A 12 -10.26 -14.11 -2.07
CA VAL A 12 -10.22 -13.40 -0.76
C VAL A 12 -9.91 -14.34 0.42
N GLN A 13 -10.29 -15.61 0.29
CA GLN A 13 -10.01 -16.67 1.27
C GLN A 13 -8.52 -16.88 1.58
N HIS A 14 -7.61 -16.63 0.63
CA HIS A 14 -6.16 -16.75 0.88
C HIS A 14 -5.63 -15.68 1.83
N TYR A 15 -6.33 -14.55 1.96
CA TYR A 15 -5.94 -13.47 2.86
C TYR A 15 -6.50 -13.63 4.28
N GLN A 16 -7.52 -14.48 4.48
CA GLN A 16 -8.14 -14.71 5.79
C GLN A 16 -7.15 -15.00 6.92
N PRO A 17 -6.07 -15.79 6.73
CA PRO A 17 -5.10 -16.04 7.80
C PRO A 17 -4.31 -14.79 8.21
N PHE A 18 -4.16 -13.83 7.29
CA PHE A 18 -3.40 -12.59 7.48
C PHE A 18 -4.31 -11.41 7.90
N GLU A 19 -5.63 -11.54 7.77
CA GLU A 19 -6.59 -10.51 8.20
C GLU A 19 -6.42 -10.20 9.70
N HIS A 20 -6.33 -11.23 10.54
CA HIS A 20 -6.16 -11.08 11.98
C HIS A 20 -4.76 -10.64 12.41
N GLU A 21 -3.70 -10.93 11.63
CA GLU A 21 -2.36 -10.40 11.91
C GLU A 21 -2.29 -8.90 11.66
N LEU A 22 -2.96 -8.40 10.61
CA LEU A 22 -2.99 -6.97 10.31
C LEU A 22 -3.92 -6.19 11.25
N ASP A 23 -5.05 -6.77 11.71
CA ASP A 23 -5.99 -6.11 12.63
C ASP A 23 -5.30 -5.56 13.89
N VAL A 24 -4.35 -6.31 14.47
CA VAL A 24 -3.60 -5.88 15.66
C VAL A 24 -2.76 -4.63 15.39
N HIS A 25 -2.22 -4.49 14.18
CA HIS A 25 -1.38 -3.36 13.79
C HIS A 25 -2.19 -2.17 13.25
N LEU A 26 -3.39 -2.44 12.74
CA LEU A 26 -4.31 -1.46 12.17
C LEU A 26 -5.36 -0.94 13.15
N ASP A 27 -5.38 -1.42 14.40
CA ASP A 27 -6.37 -1.00 15.39
C ASP A 27 -6.37 0.53 15.60
N GLY A 28 -7.51 1.17 15.34
CA GLY A 28 -7.66 2.64 15.36
C GLY A 28 -7.19 3.39 14.11
N ILE A 29 -6.75 2.69 13.05
CA ILE A 29 -6.46 3.29 11.74
C ILE A 29 -7.73 3.24 10.89
N THR A 30 -8.32 4.40 10.61
CA THR A 30 -9.42 4.51 9.67
C THR A 30 -8.92 4.48 8.23
N PHE A 31 -9.65 3.74 7.37
CA PHE A 31 -9.37 3.68 5.95
C PHE A 31 -10.11 4.79 5.19
N PRO A 32 -9.49 5.40 4.17
CA PRO A 32 -8.11 5.20 3.71
C PRO A 32 -7.10 5.75 4.74
N VAL A 33 -6.03 4.98 4.98
CA VAL A 33 -4.98 5.32 5.96
C VAL A 33 -4.47 6.73 5.71
N SER A 34 -4.59 7.63 6.68
CA SER A 34 -3.99 8.97 6.60
C SER A 34 -2.47 8.89 6.70
N LEU A 35 -1.75 9.88 6.16
CA LEU A 35 -0.28 9.91 6.25
C LEU A 35 0.22 9.94 7.71
N ASP A 36 -0.55 10.51 8.64
CA ASP A 36 -0.24 10.46 10.07
C ASP A 36 -0.38 9.05 10.66
N ASN A 37 -1.36 8.27 10.18
CA ASN A 37 -1.53 6.88 10.58
C ASN A 37 -0.45 5.96 9.99
N VAL A 38 0.23 6.35 8.89
CA VAL A 38 1.38 5.60 8.35
C VAL A 38 2.52 5.53 9.35
N LYS A 39 2.83 6.63 10.05
CA LYS A 39 3.86 6.63 11.11
C LYS A 39 3.50 5.68 12.26
N LEU A 40 2.23 5.63 12.63
CA LEU A 40 1.74 4.74 13.67
C LEU A 40 1.87 3.26 13.23
N PHE A 41 1.52 2.98 11.97
CA PHE A 41 1.68 1.67 11.36
C PHE A 41 3.16 1.24 11.34
N GLU A 42 4.09 2.10 10.91
CA GLU A 42 5.52 1.76 10.87
C GLU A 42 6.08 1.43 12.27
N LYS A 43 5.62 2.15 13.29
CA LYS A 43 6.03 1.94 14.69
C LYS A 43 5.52 0.60 15.23
N ARG A 44 4.29 0.21 14.87
CA ARG A 44 3.65 -1.02 15.37
C ARG A 44 4.08 -2.27 14.62
N SER A 45 4.23 -2.19 13.30
CA SER A 45 4.53 -3.33 12.43
C SER A 45 6.02 -3.65 12.34
N GLY A 46 6.91 -2.68 12.65
CA GLY A 46 8.33 -2.84 12.38
C GLY A 46 8.68 -2.79 10.89
N ILE A 47 7.72 -2.44 10.03
CA ILE A 47 7.91 -2.25 8.59
C ILE A 47 8.12 -0.77 8.35
N SER A 48 9.06 -0.43 7.47
CA SER A 48 9.23 0.94 6.98
C SER A 48 8.52 1.12 5.64
N VAL A 49 7.91 2.28 5.41
CA VAL A 49 7.04 2.51 4.27
C VAL A 49 7.34 3.85 3.63
N ASN A 50 7.51 3.85 2.31
CA ASN A 50 7.44 5.06 1.51
C ASN A 50 6.10 5.10 0.78
N VAL A 51 5.50 6.28 0.69
CA VAL A 51 4.26 6.51 -0.05
C VAL A 51 4.53 7.54 -1.13
N TYR A 52 4.26 7.16 -2.37
CA TYR A 52 4.35 8.00 -3.56
C TYR A 52 2.97 8.27 -4.12
N SER A 53 2.84 9.32 -4.93
CA SER A 53 1.68 9.55 -5.78
C SER A 53 2.15 10.09 -7.13
N TYR A 54 1.24 10.34 -8.05
CA TYR A 54 1.59 10.89 -9.35
C TYR A 54 0.61 11.99 -9.76
N ASP A 55 1.11 12.95 -10.52
CA ASP A 55 0.31 14.06 -11.01
C ASP A 55 -0.41 13.70 -12.33
N LYS A 56 -1.15 14.67 -12.90
CA LYS A 56 -1.84 14.46 -14.19
C LYS A 56 -0.89 14.17 -15.36
N LYS A 57 0.40 14.46 -15.22
CA LYS A 57 1.45 14.19 -16.20
C LYS A 57 2.17 12.86 -15.93
N LEU A 58 1.67 12.06 -14.99
CA LEU A 58 2.27 10.79 -14.55
C LEU A 58 3.65 10.96 -13.90
N VAL A 59 3.98 12.16 -13.45
CA VAL A 59 5.20 12.43 -12.70
C VAL A 59 4.99 11.98 -11.27
N VAL A 60 5.80 11.01 -10.84
CA VAL A 60 5.78 10.42 -9.51
C VAL A 60 6.47 11.35 -8.52
N TYR A 61 5.83 11.60 -7.38
CA TYR A 61 6.36 12.41 -6.30
C TYR A 61 6.09 11.75 -4.93
N PRO A 62 6.96 11.96 -3.93
CA PRO A 62 6.76 11.42 -2.61
C PRO A 62 5.63 12.15 -1.86
N LEU A 63 4.76 11.40 -1.19
CA LEU A 63 3.81 11.87 -0.19
C LEU A 63 4.32 11.67 1.24
N TYR A 64 5.01 10.55 1.46
CA TYR A 64 5.62 10.22 2.74
C TYR A 64 6.89 9.42 2.48
N ILE A 65 7.99 9.82 3.11
CA ILE A 65 9.25 9.07 3.07
C ILE A 65 9.61 8.74 4.50
N THR A 66 9.90 7.48 4.74
CA THR A 66 10.36 7.03 6.05
C THR A 66 11.69 7.69 6.38
N ARG A 67 11.93 7.96 7.67
CA ARG A 67 13.22 8.52 8.11
C ARG A 67 14.33 7.49 8.15
N GLU A 68 13.96 6.23 8.32
CA GLU A 68 14.87 5.11 8.49
C GLU A 68 14.28 3.89 7.78
N GLU A 69 15.00 3.40 6.78
CA GLU A 69 14.64 2.15 6.12
C GLU A 69 15.01 0.97 7.03
N LYS A 70 14.01 0.15 7.33
CA LYS A 70 14.15 -1.09 8.09
C LYS A 70 14.36 -2.26 7.12
N ASP A 71 14.83 -3.38 7.65
CA ASP A 71 15.01 -4.64 6.89
C ASP A 71 13.76 -5.03 6.07
N ARG A 72 12.58 -4.83 6.66
CA ARG A 72 11.30 -4.88 5.93
C ARG A 72 10.91 -3.46 5.49
N HIS A 73 11.05 -3.21 4.20
CA HIS A 73 10.68 -1.95 3.56
C HIS A 73 9.65 -2.17 2.45
N VAL A 74 8.70 -1.24 2.33
CA VAL A 74 7.65 -1.30 1.32
C VAL A 74 7.44 0.07 0.68
N ASP A 75 7.56 0.14 -0.65
CA ASP A 75 7.16 1.31 -1.42
C ASP A 75 5.68 1.16 -1.85
N LEU A 76 4.85 2.14 -1.50
CA LEU A 76 3.43 2.19 -1.86
C LEU A 76 3.14 3.35 -2.80
N LEU A 77 2.26 3.13 -3.76
CA LEU A 77 1.66 4.15 -4.61
C LEU A 77 0.25 4.46 -4.11
N TYR A 78 0.02 5.68 -3.69
CA TYR A 78 -1.30 6.19 -3.33
C TYR A 78 -1.98 6.77 -4.56
N VAL A 79 -3.07 6.11 -4.97
CA VAL A 79 -3.89 6.49 -6.11
C VAL A 79 -5.21 7.03 -5.59
N ARG A 80 -5.53 8.26 -5.98
CA ARG A 80 -6.80 8.91 -5.62
C ARG A 80 -7.59 9.21 -6.88
N ASP A 81 -8.81 8.67 -6.93
CA ASP A 81 -9.85 9.05 -7.88
C ASP A 81 -10.93 9.88 -7.16
N LYS A 82 -11.92 10.38 -7.90
CA LYS A 82 -12.97 11.28 -7.37
C LYS A 82 -13.71 10.73 -6.16
N ASN A 83 -13.97 9.42 -6.13
CA ASN A 83 -14.77 8.78 -5.09
C ASN A 83 -13.99 7.76 -4.25
N ASN A 84 -12.81 7.34 -4.71
CA ASN A 84 -12.08 6.22 -4.12
C ASN A 84 -10.60 6.57 -3.99
N SER A 85 -9.96 6.01 -2.97
CA SER A 85 -8.50 6.02 -2.89
C SER A 85 -7.99 4.65 -2.48
N HIS A 86 -6.88 4.24 -3.07
CA HIS A 86 -6.29 2.94 -2.84
C HIS A 86 -4.76 3.05 -2.80
N TYR A 87 -4.16 2.12 -2.06
CA TYR A 87 -2.71 1.94 -2.02
C TYR A 87 -2.34 0.74 -2.90
N CYS A 88 -1.31 0.88 -3.71
CA CYS A 88 -0.72 -0.19 -4.51
C CYS A 88 0.72 -0.45 -4.09
N LEU A 89 1.12 -1.72 -4.05
CA LEU A 89 2.52 -2.08 -3.85
C LEU A 89 3.35 -1.74 -5.09
N ILE A 90 4.42 -0.97 -4.92
CA ILE A 90 5.45 -0.75 -5.94
C ILE A 90 6.50 -1.86 -5.77
N LYS A 91 6.60 -2.74 -6.76
CA LYS A 91 7.60 -3.82 -6.75
C LYS A 91 8.97 -3.37 -7.25
N ASP A 92 8.99 -2.35 -8.10
CA ASP A 92 10.20 -1.83 -8.73
C ASP A 92 9.99 -0.35 -9.05
N LEU A 93 10.53 0.51 -8.20
CA LEU A 93 10.44 1.97 -8.37
C LEU A 93 11.20 2.45 -9.61
N SER A 94 12.31 1.81 -9.95
CA SER A 94 13.13 2.18 -11.11
C SER A 94 12.34 2.00 -12.41
N ARG A 95 11.58 0.91 -12.53
CA ARG A 95 10.70 0.68 -13.69
C ARG A 95 9.55 1.67 -13.78
N LEU A 96 9.02 2.13 -12.65
CA LEU A 96 7.94 3.11 -12.61
C LEU A 96 8.40 4.49 -13.09
N VAL A 97 9.62 4.90 -12.73
CA VAL A 97 10.15 6.25 -13.00
C VAL A 97 10.86 6.36 -14.35
N ARG A 98 11.34 5.24 -14.91
CA ARG A 98 12.11 5.21 -16.18
C ARG A 98 11.37 5.74 -17.40
N SER A 99 10.04 5.85 -17.36
CA SER A 99 9.21 6.31 -18.48
C SER A 99 8.70 7.76 -18.34
N GLN A 100 9.36 8.58 -17.50
CA GLN A 100 9.04 10.00 -17.33
C GLN A 100 9.85 10.91 -18.27
#